data_AF-A0A671MVK0-F1
#
_entry.id   AF-A0A671MVK0-F1
#
_cell.length_a   1.000
_cell.length_b   1.000
_cell.length_c   1.000
_cell.angle_alpha   90.00
_cell.angle_beta   90.00
_cell.angle_gamma   90.00
#
_symmetry.space_group_name_H-M   'P 1'
#
loop_
_entity.id
_entity.type
_entity.pdbx_description
1 polymer ?
#
loop_
_entity_poly.entity_id
_entity_poly.type
_entity_poly.pdbx_seq_one_letter_code
_entity_poly.pdbx_strand_id
1 'polypeptide(L)'
;MGRHFGDLAKIRHVITYSISPFEQRAFPNYFSKGIPNVWRRFKTSVFKVAPPMVLMYLTYTWGNHVHEQTKKKNHADYENDQ
;
A
#
# COMPACT_ATOMS: atom_id res chain seq x y z
N MET A 1 12.60 -33.57 -12.35
CA MET A 1 11.46 -32.68 -12.05
C MET A 1 11.92 -31.24 -12.18
N GLY A 2 12.07 -30.74 -13.40
CA GLY A 2 11.96 -29.34 -13.81
C GLY A 2 12.47 -28.26 -12.88
N ARG A 3 13.76 -28.30 -12.54
CA ARG A 3 14.43 -27.22 -11.78
C ARG A 3 15.38 -26.36 -12.62
N HIS A 4 15.62 -26.75 -13.88
CA HIS A 4 16.64 -26.14 -14.73
C HIS A 4 16.14 -25.92 -16.16
N PHE A 5 16.72 -24.92 -16.83
CA PHE A 5 16.50 -24.67 -18.24
C PHE A 5 16.72 -25.95 -19.06
N GLY A 6 15.75 -26.33 -19.88
CA GLY A 6 15.73 -27.59 -20.64
C GLY A 6 14.74 -28.64 -20.12
N ASP A 7 14.39 -28.65 -18.83
CA ASP A 7 13.41 -29.58 -18.21
C ASP A 7 12.21 -28.86 -17.55
N LEU A 8 12.00 -27.56 -17.84
CA LEU A 8 11.01 -26.74 -17.13
C LEU A 8 9.56 -27.13 -17.45
N ALA A 9 9.21 -27.10 -18.73
CA ALA A 9 7.83 -27.29 -19.19
C ALA A 9 7.80 -27.69 -20.67
N LYS A 10 6.73 -28.39 -21.07
CA LYS A 10 6.45 -28.70 -22.48
C LYS A 10 5.54 -27.61 -23.05
N ILE A 11 6.10 -26.70 -23.84
CA ILE A 11 5.38 -25.62 -24.55
C ILE A 11 5.50 -25.88 -26.05
N ARG A 12 4.41 -25.69 -26.81
CA ARG A 12 4.40 -25.89 -28.28
C ARG A 12 3.77 -24.68 -28.97
N HIS A 13 4.34 -24.27 -30.10
CA HIS A 13 3.79 -23.25 -31.01
C HIS A 13 3.60 -21.84 -30.40
N VAL A 14 4.54 -21.36 -29.58
CA VAL A 14 4.56 -19.97 -29.09
C VAL A 14 5.74 -19.24 -29.72
N ILE A 15 5.46 -18.16 -30.45
CA ILE A 15 6.48 -17.31 -31.09
C ILE A 15 6.55 -15.98 -30.33
N THR A 16 7.75 -15.58 -29.91
CA THR A 16 7.99 -14.33 -29.18
C THR A 16 8.99 -13.46 -29.94
N TYR A 17 8.68 -12.17 -30.06
CA TYR A 17 9.55 -11.19 -30.70
C TYR A 17 10.19 -10.28 -29.66
N SER A 18 11.41 -9.83 -29.93
CA SER A 18 12.14 -8.92 -29.05
C SER A 18 13.03 -8.00 -29.90
N ILE A 19 13.28 -6.79 -29.41
CA ILE A 19 14.13 -5.79 -30.06
C ILE A 19 15.40 -5.62 -29.21
N SER A 20 16.55 -5.38 -29.83
CA SER A 20 17.81 -5.11 -29.10
C SER A 20 17.65 -3.96 -28.10
N PRO A 21 18.20 -4.04 -26.88
CA PRO A 21 18.10 -2.95 -25.89
C PRO A 21 18.66 -1.61 -26.40
N PHE A 22 19.66 -1.64 -27.28
CA PHE A 22 20.28 -0.44 -27.85
C PHE A 22 19.40 0.25 -28.91
N GLU A 23 18.36 -0.45 -29.39
CA GLU A 23 17.37 0.08 -30.33
C GLU A 23 16.09 0.56 -29.60
N GLN A 24 16.00 0.35 -28.29
CA GLN A 24 14.86 0.73 -27.47
C GLN A 24 15.18 1.93 -26.58
N ARG A 25 14.13 2.66 -26.20
CA ARG A 25 14.24 3.69 -25.14
C ARG A 25 14.14 3.01 -23.78
N ALA A 26 14.98 3.39 -22.82
CA ALA A 26 14.92 2.86 -21.46
C ALA A 26 13.61 3.24 -20.71
N PHE A 27 13.08 4.45 -20.97
CA PHE A 27 11.85 4.94 -20.34
C PHE A 27 10.82 5.39 -21.39
N PRO A 28 10.19 4.47 -22.13
CA PRO A 28 9.18 4.81 -23.11
C PRO A 28 7.85 5.17 -22.42
N ASN A 29 7.11 6.13 -22.97
CA ASN A 29 5.73 6.45 -22.56
C ASN A 29 5.53 6.74 -21.06
N TYR A 30 6.52 7.35 -20.40
CA TYR A 30 6.48 7.61 -18.96
C TYR A 30 5.23 8.38 -18.52
N PHE A 31 4.95 9.52 -19.16
CA PHE A 31 3.78 10.35 -18.83
C PHE A 31 2.47 9.80 -19.43
N SER A 32 2.50 9.30 -20.66
CA SER A 32 1.30 8.87 -21.38
C SER A 32 0.76 7.52 -20.92
N LYS A 33 1.61 6.62 -20.42
CA LYS A 33 1.23 5.26 -19.99
C LYS A 33 1.74 4.90 -18.60
N GLY A 34 2.93 5.34 -18.21
CA GLY A 34 3.52 5.04 -16.89
C GLY A 34 2.66 5.59 -15.75
N ILE A 35 2.51 6.91 -15.67
CA ILE A 35 1.73 7.59 -14.62
C ILE A 35 0.27 7.11 -14.58
N PRO A 36 -0.47 7.03 -15.71
CA PRO A 36 -1.84 6.51 -15.70
C PRO A 36 -1.95 5.07 -15.17
N ASN A 37 -0.98 4.21 -15.47
CA ASN A 37 -0.97 2.84 -14.94
C ASN A 37 -0.65 2.79 -13.45
N VAL A 38 0.24 3.65 -12.95
CA VAL A 38 0.49 3.78 -11.51
C VAL A 38 -0.77 4.22 -10.80
N TRP A 39 -1.47 5.23 -11.32
CA TRP A 39 -2.75 5.68 -10.76
C TRP A 39 -3.81 4.58 -10.76
N ARG A 40 -3.94 3.82 -11.85
CA ARG A 40 -4.84 2.66 -11.94
C ARG A 40 -4.51 1.60 -10.88
N ARG A 41 -3.23 1.30 -10.65
CA ARG A 41 -2.75 0.35 -9.63
C ARG A 41 -3.00 0.87 -8.21
N PHE A 42 -2.80 2.16 -7.97
CA PHE A 42 -3.09 2.80 -6.69
C PHE A 42 -4.59 2.70 -6.36
N LYS A 43 -5.46 3.15 -7.27
CA LYS A 43 -6.93 3.13 -7.05
C LYS A 43 -7.49 1.74 -6.76
N THR A 44 -6.92 0.70 -7.37
CA THR A 44 -7.37 -0.70 -7.15
C THR A 44 -6.96 -1.27 -5.79
N SER A 45 -5.98 -0.65 -5.12
CA SER A 45 -5.41 -1.14 -3.86
C SER A 45 -5.76 -0.25 -2.67
N VAL A 46 -5.94 1.06 -2.88
CA VAL A 46 -6.13 2.04 -1.80
C VAL A 46 -7.33 1.70 -0.90
N PHE A 47 -8.46 1.25 -1.46
CA PHE A 47 -9.63 0.89 -0.67
C PHE A 47 -9.51 -0.43 0.08
N LYS A 48 -8.50 -1.25 -0.22
CA LYS A 48 -8.21 -2.47 0.54
C LYS A 48 -7.26 -2.17 1.71
N VAL A 49 -6.33 -1.23 1.52
CA VAL A 49 -5.26 -0.94 2.49
C VAL A 49 -5.61 0.24 3.40
N ALA A 50 -6.20 1.31 2.87
CA ALA A 50 -6.44 2.54 3.62
C ALA A 50 -7.46 2.38 4.77
N PRO A 51 -8.60 1.66 4.62
CA PRO A 51 -9.58 1.58 5.71
C PRO A 51 -9.03 1.04 7.05
N PRO A 52 -8.33 -0.11 7.11
CA PRO A 52 -7.77 -0.57 8.38
C PRO A 52 -6.69 0.38 8.94
N MET A 53 -5.90 1.01 8.07
CA MET A 53 -4.90 2.00 8.48
C MET A 53 -5.54 3.26 9.10
N VAL A 54 -6.64 3.75 8.52
CA VAL A 54 -7.40 4.89 9.05
C VAL A 54 -8.03 4.53 10.38
N LEU A 55 -8.65 3.35 10.50
CA LEU A 55 -9.23 2.88 11.76
C LEU A 55 -8.18 2.78 12.87
N MET A 56 -7.01 2.21 12.56
CA MET A 56 -5.89 2.16 13.49
C MET A 56 -5.48 3.57 13.95
N TYR A 57 -5.34 4.52 13.02
CA TYR A 57 -4.96 5.89 13.37
C TYR A 57 -6.00 6.59 14.26
N LEU A 58 -7.29 6.40 13.99
CA LEU A 58 -8.37 6.99 14.80
C LEU A 58 -8.39 6.39 16.21
N THR A 59 -8.27 5.07 16.34
CA THR A 59 -8.22 4.41 17.67
C THR A 59 -6.99 4.82 18.48
N TYR A 60 -5.84 4.95 17.83
CA TYR A 60 -4.60 5.41 18.45
C TYR A 60 -4.72 6.85 18.98
N THR A 61 -5.21 7.77 18.15
CA THR A 61 -5.37 9.18 18.53
C THR A 61 -6.40 9.35 19.64
N TRP A 62 -7.53 8.65 19.56
CA TRP A 62 -8.54 8.64 20.62
C TRP A 62 -7.98 8.09 21.93
N GLY A 63 -7.27 6.95 21.90
CA GLY A 63 -6.72 6.32 23.09
C GLY A 63 -5.72 7.23 23.82
N ASN A 64 -4.83 7.90 23.09
CA ASN A 64 -3.92 8.87 23.66
C ASN A 64 -4.65 10.07 24.27
N HIS A 65 -5.66 10.59 23.57
CA HIS A 65 -6.42 11.74 24.06
C HIS A 65 -7.17 11.44 25.36
N VAL A 66 -7.87 10.30 25.42
CA VAL A 66 -8.57 9.87 26.65
C VAL A 66 -7.58 9.61 27.77
N HIS A 67 -6.44 8.97 27.48
CA HIS A 67 -5.41 8.71 28.48
C HIS A 67 -4.86 9.99 29.12
N GLU A 68 -4.64 11.04 28.31
CA GLU A 68 -4.24 12.36 28.80
C GLU A 68 -5.34 13.05 29.62
N GLN A 69 -6.60 12.96 29.18
CA GLN A 69 -7.73 13.53 29.91
C GLN A 69 -7.93 12.88 31.27
N THR A 70 -7.88 11.55 31.36
CA THR A 70 -8.08 10.81 32.62
C THR A 70 -6.98 11.07 33.65
N LYS A 71 -5.79 11.50 33.21
CA LYS A 71 -4.72 11.92 34.13
C LYS A 71 -4.93 13.31 34.74
N LYS A 72 -5.82 14.13 34.16
CA LYS A 72 -6.13 15.46 34.71
C LYS A 72 -7.07 15.31 35.89
N LYS A 73 -6.82 16.10 36.94
CA LYS A 73 -7.70 16.18 38.09
C LYS A 73 -9.06 16.75 37.67
N ASN A 74 -10.14 16.17 38.15
CA ASN A 74 -11.48 16.70 37.97
C ASN A 74 -11.81 17.67 39.12
N HIS A 75 -12.15 18.91 38.81
CA HIS A 75 -12.46 19.91 39.84
C HIS A 75 -13.71 19.55 40.65
N ALA A 76 -14.69 18.87 40.03
CA ALA A 76 -15.94 18.48 40.68
C ALA A 76 -15.75 17.44 41.81
N ASP A 77 -14.64 16.69 41.80
CA ASP A 77 -14.36 15.68 42.83
C ASP A 77 -13.96 16.31 44.18
N TYR A 78 -13.62 17.60 44.20
CA TYR A 78 -13.13 18.33 45.39
C TYR A 78 -14.12 19.39 45.91
N GLU A 79 -15.31 19.51 45.32
CA GLU A 79 -16.27 20.58 45.68
C GLU A 79 -16.95 20.36 47.04
N ASN A 80 -17.05 19.10 47.50
CA ASN A 80 -17.73 18.72 48.76
C ASN A 80 -16.78 18.07 49.78
N ASP A 81 -15.47 18.17 49.59
CA ASP A 81 -14.48 17.65 50.53
C ASP A 81 -14.30 18.70 51.65
N GLN A 82 -14.92 18.46 52.81
CA GLN A 82 -14.77 19.22 54.07
C GLN A 82 -14.04 18.39 55.12
#